data_AF-A0A1F9DPG3-F1
#
_entry.id   AF-A0A1F9DPG3-F1
#
_cell.length_a   1.000
_cell.length_b   1.000
_cell.length_c   1.000
_cell.angle_alpha   90.00
_cell.angle_beta   90.00
_cell.angle_gamma   90.00
#
_symmetry.space_group_name_H-M   'P 1'
#
loop_
_entity.id
_entity.type
_entity.pdbx_description
1 polymer ?
#
loop_
_entity_poly.entity_id
_entity_poly.type
_entity_poly.pdbx_seq_one_letter_code
_entity_poly.pdbx_strand_id
1 'polypeptide(L)'
;MMALFLVLWLVAMLSIDTKKAVAEYFRSHTVFKGTEAGGATGFSTMIGGPVKIDAEEGGMKSRDKRFEIITAKLNEIVEEKLHKYREQVLIFTTSEGVRLELTERSFNPMFESGNANLLPGGQEVLSTIASVLSEFPNTVTIEGHTDRSKYPGANYTNWELAADRANMARRQLVQSGFDSSKISKVTSYADAVPLKGDPYDPSNRRVSILVEPD
;
A
#
# COMPACT_ATOMS: atom_id res chain seq x y z
N MET A 1 -41.61 10.73 9.54
CA MET A 1 -40.99 9.71 10.41
C MET A 1 -41.10 8.26 9.88
N MET A 2 -41.95 7.95 8.90
CA MET A 2 -42.17 6.55 8.44
C MET A 2 -41.09 6.01 7.48
N ALA A 3 -40.51 6.85 6.63
CA ALA A 3 -39.52 6.45 5.62
C ALA A 3 -38.19 5.92 6.22
N LEU A 4 -37.69 6.56 7.28
CA LEU A 4 -36.47 6.10 7.98
C LEU A 4 -36.66 4.67 8.52
N PHE A 5 -37.84 4.39 9.06
CA PHE A 5 -38.14 3.10 9.68
C PHE A 5 -38.26 1.98 8.65
N LEU A 6 -38.85 2.25 7.48
CA LEU A 6 -38.91 1.28 6.37
C LEU A 6 -37.52 0.95 5.82
N VAL A 7 -36.65 1.94 5.68
CA VAL A 7 -35.27 1.72 5.22
C VAL A 7 -34.48 0.88 6.23
N LEU A 8 -34.56 1.22 7.52
CA LEU A 8 -33.89 0.46 8.57
C LEU A 8 -34.43 -0.97 8.69
N TRP A 9 -35.74 -1.15 8.52
CA TRP A 9 -36.38 -2.47 8.54
C TRP A 9 -35.97 -3.32 7.33
N LEU A 10 -35.88 -2.73 6.15
CA LEU A 10 -35.42 -3.41 4.94
C LEU A 10 -33.95 -3.81 5.07
N VAL A 11 -33.10 -2.91 5.56
CA VAL A 11 -31.68 -3.21 5.84
C VAL A 11 -31.54 -4.28 6.93
N ALA A 12 -32.44 -4.35 7.91
CA ALA A 12 -32.42 -5.38 8.93
C ALA A 12 -32.67 -6.77 8.34
N MET A 13 -33.61 -6.90 7.39
CA MET A 13 -33.98 -8.17 6.75
C MET A 13 -32.99 -8.68 5.69
N LEU A 14 -32.06 -7.86 5.21
CA LEU A 14 -31.05 -8.30 4.23
C LEU A 14 -30.02 -9.26 4.86
N SER A 15 -29.47 -10.17 4.06
CA SER A 15 -28.36 -11.03 4.49
C SER A 15 -27.08 -10.21 4.69
N ILE A 16 -26.14 -10.75 5.46
CA ILE A 16 -24.88 -10.07 5.78
C ILE A 16 -24.08 -9.77 4.50
N ASP A 17 -24.12 -10.66 3.52
CA ASP A 17 -23.41 -10.50 2.25
C ASP A 17 -24.01 -9.39 1.39
N THR A 18 -25.35 -9.29 1.34
CA THR A 18 -26.02 -8.19 0.64
C THR A 18 -25.77 -6.84 1.32
N LYS A 19 -25.70 -6.80 2.67
CA LYS A 19 -25.34 -5.56 3.40
C LYS A 19 -23.92 -5.11 3.08
N LYS A 20 -22.97 -6.04 2.94
CA LYS A 20 -21.59 -5.73 2.53
C LYS A 20 -21.53 -5.16 1.12
N ALA A 21 -22.21 -5.79 0.15
CA ALA A 21 -22.26 -5.32 -1.24
C ALA A 21 -22.88 -3.91 -1.36
N VAL A 22 -23.98 -3.65 -0.62
CA VAL A 22 -24.60 -2.31 -0.60
C VAL A 22 -23.67 -1.29 0.07
N ALA A 23 -22.99 -1.64 1.16
CA ALA A 23 -22.03 -0.75 1.82
C ALA A 23 -20.83 -0.43 0.92
N GLU A 24 -20.39 -1.38 0.10
CA GLU A 24 -19.29 -1.22 -0.86
C GLU A 24 -19.69 -0.34 -2.06
N TYR A 25 -20.94 -0.45 -2.54
CA TYR A 25 -21.50 0.44 -3.56
C TYR A 25 -21.43 1.91 -3.14
N PHE A 26 -21.87 2.24 -1.92
CA PHE A 26 -21.85 3.63 -1.44
C PHE A 26 -20.46 4.15 -1.05
N ARG A 27 -19.50 3.27 -0.72
CA ARG A 27 -18.09 3.67 -0.48
C ARG A 27 -17.36 3.94 -1.79
N SER A 28 -17.61 3.15 -2.83
CA SER A 28 -16.96 3.28 -4.14
C SER A 28 -17.59 4.40 -4.99
N HIS A 29 -18.92 4.58 -4.91
CA HIS A 29 -19.63 5.65 -5.60
C HIS A 29 -20.03 6.76 -4.63
N THR A 30 -19.09 7.70 -4.43
CA THR A 30 -19.42 8.98 -3.80
C THR A 30 -20.26 9.80 -4.79
N VAL A 31 -21.57 9.91 -4.55
CA VAL A 31 -22.47 10.80 -5.33
C VAL A 31 -22.07 12.28 -5.19
N PHE A 32 -21.27 12.60 -4.17
CA PHE A 32 -20.70 13.92 -3.94
C PHE A 32 -19.18 13.88 -4.05
N LYS A 33 -18.65 13.84 -5.27
CA LYS A 33 -17.25 14.21 -5.50
C LYS A 33 -17.14 15.00 -6.79
N GLY A 34 -17.18 16.33 -6.62
CA GLY A 34 -16.77 17.30 -7.63
C GLY A 34 -17.87 18.22 -8.15
N THR A 35 -18.31 19.17 -7.33
CA THR A 35 -18.53 20.55 -7.81
C THR A 35 -18.49 21.48 -6.62
N GLU A 36 -17.67 22.52 -6.73
CA GLU A 36 -17.69 23.69 -5.86
C GLU A 36 -19.14 24.15 -5.64
N ALA A 37 -19.49 24.50 -4.40
CA ALA A 37 -20.78 25.09 -4.09
C ALA A 37 -20.81 26.54 -4.59
N GLY A 38 -20.97 26.69 -5.90
CA GLY A 38 -21.49 27.86 -6.59
C GLY A 38 -22.57 27.38 -7.56
N GLY A 39 -23.81 27.81 -7.35
CA GLY A 39 -24.84 27.83 -8.38
C GLY A 39 -25.61 26.53 -8.63
N ALA A 40 -26.90 26.58 -8.30
CA ALA A 40 -27.91 25.65 -8.76
C ALA A 40 -27.98 25.59 -10.29
N THR A 41 -28.02 24.37 -10.85
CA THR A 41 -28.90 23.94 -11.96
C THR A 41 -28.48 22.55 -12.44
N GLY A 42 -29.38 21.58 -12.44
CA GLY A 42 -29.12 20.30 -13.11
C GLY A 42 -29.86 19.11 -12.53
N PHE A 43 -31.20 19.14 -12.58
CA PHE A 43 -31.98 17.92 -12.44
C PHE A 43 -31.82 17.10 -13.72
N SER A 44 -31.15 15.94 -13.67
CA SER A 44 -31.13 15.01 -14.81
C SER A 44 -31.84 13.71 -14.41
N THR A 45 -33.02 13.53 -14.99
CA THR A 45 -33.80 12.31 -14.99
C THR A 45 -33.05 11.21 -15.75
N MET A 46 -32.55 10.19 -15.05
CA MET A 46 -32.10 8.95 -15.68
C MET A 46 -33.26 7.95 -15.69
N ILE A 47 -33.81 7.68 -16.88
CA ILE A 47 -34.75 6.57 -17.14
C ILE A 47 -33.95 5.26 -17.03
N GLY A 48 -34.28 4.45 -16.02
CA GLY A 48 -33.61 3.19 -15.73
C GLY A 48 -34.07 2.05 -16.63
N GLY A 49 -33.15 1.54 -17.45
CA GLY A 49 -33.14 0.13 -17.84
C GLY A 49 -32.33 -0.68 -16.82
N PRO A 50 -32.63 -1.97 -16.59
CA PRO A 50 -31.85 -2.77 -15.66
C PRO A 50 -30.43 -2.95 -16.21
N VAL A 51 -29.45 -2.35 -15.54
CA VAL A 51 -28.04 -2.67 -15.73
C VAL A 51 -27.85 -4.12 -15.32
N LYS A 52 -27.45 -4.98 -16.25
CA LYS A 52 -26.99 -6.32 -15.94
C LYS A 52 -25.72 -6.17 -15.09
N ILE A 53 -25.85 -6.48 -13.80
CA ILE A 53 -24.70 -6.68 -12.92
C ILE A 53 -24.23 -8.10 -13.19
N ASP A 54 -23.30 -8.26 -14.13
CA ASP A 54 -22.49 -9.47 -14.20
C ASP A 54 -21.54 -9.42 -13.00
N ALA A 55 -21.98 -9.97 -11.88
CA ALA A 55 -21.17 -10.10 -10.69
C ALA A 55 -20.03 -11.09 -10.99
N GLU A 56 -18.83 -10.57 -11.25
CA GLU A 56 -17.59 -11.35 -11.27
C GLU A 56 -17.26 -11.89 -9.87
N GLU A 57 -18.04 -12.86 -9.38
CA GLU A 57 -17.78 -13.58 -8.13
C GLU A 57 -16.45 -14.37 -8.15
N GLY A 58 -15.86 -14.55 -9.34
CA GLY A 58 -14.55 -15.17 -9.55
C GLY A 58 -13.35 -14.23 -9.41
N GLY A 59 -13.51 -12.92 -9.64
CA GLY A 59 -12.41 -11.95 -9.67
C GLY A 59 -11.80 -11.70 -8.30
N MET A 60 -12.64 -11.53 -7.27
CA MET A 60 -12.19 -11.29 -5.90
C MET A 60 -11.47 -12.51 -5.31
N LYS A 61 -12.05 -13.71 -5.42
CA LYS A 61 -11.43 -14.96 -4.96
C LYS A 61 -10.12 -15.28 -5.67
N SER A 62 -9.98 -14.91 -6.94
CA SER A 62 -8.74 -15.12 -7.69
C SER A 62 -7.65 -14.12 -7.32
N ARG A 63 -8.01 -12.87 -6.99
CA ARG A 63 -7.06 -11.85 -6.52
C ARG A 63 -6.47 -12.21 -5.17
N ASP A 64 -7.32 -12.62 -4.23
CA ASP A 64 -6.88 -13.04 -2.88
C ASP A 64 -5.87 -14.20 -2.95
N LYS A 65 -6.14 -15.21 -3.80
CA LYS A 65 -5.21 -16.32 -4.02
C LYS A 65 -3.85 -15.91 -4.57
N ARG A 66 -3.78 -14.90 -5.46
CA ARG A 66 -2.49 -14.43 -5.99
C ARG A 66 -1.67 -13.73 -4.90
N PHE A 67 -2.31 -12.90 -4.08
CA PHE A 67 -1.63 -12.27 -2.95
C PHE A 67 -1.18 -13.27 -1.89
N GLU A 68 -1.94 -14.33 -1.65
CA GLU A 68 -1.51 -15.44 -0.79
C GLU A 68 -0.24 -16.10 -1.34
N ILE A 69 -0.16 -16.38 -2.65
CA ILE A 69 1.03 -16.96 -3.29
C ILE A 69 2.23 -16.02 -3.18
N ILE A 70 2.05 -14.73 -3.49
CA ILE A 70 3.12 -13.72 -3.39
C ILE A 70 3.62 -13.63 -1.95
N THR A 71 2.69 -13.55 -0.99
CA THR A 71 3.00 -13.48 0.45
C THR A 71 3.74 -14.73 0.90
N ALA A 72 3.30 -15.93 0.51
CA ALA A 72 3.96 -17.17 0.86
C ALA A 72 5.39 -17.23 0.32
N LYS A 73 5.58 -16.87 -0.95
CA LYS A 73 6.89 -16.89 -1.60
C LYS A 73 7.85 -15.85 -1.02
N LEU A 74 7.35 -14.67 -0.66
CA LEU A 74 8.14 -13.66 0.02
C LEU A 74 8.55 -14.11 1.43
N ASN A 75 7.65 -14.73 2.19
CA ASN A 75 8.02 -15.27 3.50
C ASN A 75 9.06 -16.40 3.38
N GLU A 76 8.88 -17.31 2.43
CA GLU A 76 9.83 -18.40 2.17
C GLU A 76 11.23 -17.85 1.85
N ILE A 77 11.34 -16.89 0.92
CA ILE A 77 12.65 -16.35 0.54
C ILE A 77 13.30 -15.55 1.67
N VAL A 78 12.49 -14.87 2.50
CA VAL A 78 12.99 -14.12 3.65
C VAL A 78 13.56 -15.07 4.69
N GLU A 79 12.88 -16.19 4.97
CA GLU A 79 13.39 -17.20 5.90
C GLU A 79 14.63 -17.93 5.36
N GLU A 80 14.67 -18.25 4.07
CA GLU A 80 15.79 -18.97 3.46
C GLU A 80 17.05 -18.09 3.32
N LYS A 81 16.90 -16.91 2.72
CA LYS A 81 18.04 -16.07 2.28
C LYS A 81 18.27 -14.86 3.16
N LEU A 82 17.23 -14.34 3.80
CA LEU A 82 17.29 -13.09 4.59
C LEU A 82 17.04 -13.33 6.08
N HIS A 83 17.35 -14.51 6.61
CA HIS A 83 17.11 -14.87 8.02
C HIS A 83 17.68 -13.85 9.04
N LYS A 84 18.78 -13.17 8.69
CA LYS A 84 19.38 -12.07 9.49
C LYS A 84 18.56 -10.77 9.50
N TYR A 85 17.67 -10.59 8.52
CA TYR A 85 16.79 -9.42 8.36
C TYR A 85 15.31 -9.73 8.60
N ARG A 86 14.93 -10.94 9.03
CA ARG A 86 13.52 -11.35 9.22
C ARG A 86 12.72 -10.43 10.15
N GLU A 87 13.38 -9.84 11.16
CA GLU A 87 12.75 -8.91 12.11
C GLU A 87 12.65 -7.47 11.58
N GLN A 88 13.20 -7.23 10.39
CA GLN A 88 13.20 -5.94 9.71
C GLN A 88 12.37 -5.93 8.43
N VAL A 89 12.16 -7.10 7.81
CA VAL A 89 11.32 -7.27 6.62
C VAL A 89 9.97 -7.82 7.07
N LEU A 90 8.99 -6.94 7.23
CA LEU A 90 7.64 -7.32 7.66
C LEU A 90 6.73 -7.40 6.44
N ILE A 91 5.91 -8.44 6.34
CA ILE A 91 5.02 -8.66 5.21
C ILE A 91 3.58 -8.70 5.71
N PHE A 92 2.72 -7.87 5.11
CA PHE A 92 1.31 -7.76 5.46
C PHE A 92 0.44 -7.89 4.23
N THR A 93 -0.58 -8.74 4.30
CA THR A 93 -1.65 -8.73 3.30
C THR A 93 -2.69 -7.68 3.70
N THR A 94 -2.99 -6.78 2.78
CA THR A 94 -3.93 -5.67 2.98
C THR A 94 -4.97 -5.66 1.86
N SER A 95 -6.05 -4.88 2.01
CA SER A 95 -7.04 -4.70 0.93
C SER A 95 -6.48 -4.03 -0.31
N GLU A 96 -5.36 -3.31 -0.18
CA GLU A 96 -4.65 -2.65 -1.28
C GLU A 96 -3.66 -3.58 -1.99
N GLY A 97 -3.39 -4.76 -1.44
CA GLY A 97 -2.39 -5.71 -1.93
C GLY A 97 -1.41 -6.17 -0.86
N VAL A 98 -0.23 -6.64 -1.28
CA VAL A 98 0.81 -7.15 -0.36
C VAL A 98 1.80 -6.04 -0.04
N ARG A 99 1.88 -5.66 1.24
CA ARG A 99 2.77 -4.61 1.73
C ARG A 99 3.99 -5.20 2.41
N LEU A 100 5.17 -4.82 1.94
CA LEU A 100 6.45 -5.15 2.54
C LEU A 100 6.98 -3.90 3.23
N GLU A 101 7.32 -3.98 4.52
CA GLU A 101 7.93 -2.89 5.28
C GLU A 101 9.38 -3.27 5.60
N LEU A 102 10.33 -2.50 5.05
CA LEU A 102 11.76 -2.64 5.31
C LEU A 102 12.15 -1.63 6.39
N THR A 103 12.11 -2.07 7.64
CA THR A 103 12.34 -1.21 8.82
C THR A 103 13.82 -1.11 9.18
N GLU A 104 14.24 0.08 9.60
CA GLU A 104 15.61 0.33 10.06
C GLU A 104 15.78 -0.14 11.51
N ARG A 105 16.81 -0.95 11.77
CA ARG A 105 17.22 -1.35 13.12
C ARG A 105 18.73 -1.26 13.29
N SER A 106 19.18 -1.09 14.54
CA SER A 106 20.59 -0.81 14.86
C SER A 106 21.55 -1.96 14.60
N PHE A 107 21.10 -3.22 14.69
CA PHE A 107 21.98 -4.38 14.55
C PHE A 107 22.29 -4.76 13.10
N ASN A 108 21.45 -4.34 12.15
CA ASN A 108 21.54 -4.68 10.73
C ASN A 108 20.99 -3.51 9.87
N PRO A 109 21.66 -2.35 9.84
CA PRO A 109 21.18 -1.19 9.11
C PRO A 109 21.17 -1.47 7.60
N MET A 110 20.06 -1.10 6.94
CA MET A 110 19.92 -1.20 5.48
C MET A 110 20.38 0.07 4.76
N PHE A 111 20.31 1.20 5.46
CA PHE A 111 20.73 2.52 5.00
C PHE A 111 21.81 3.08 5.91
N GLU A 112 22.66 3.95 5.36
CA GLU A 112 23.53 4.79 6.17
C GLU A 112 22.69 5.71 7.09
N SER A 113 23.15 5.89 8.32
CA SER A 113 22.45 6.72 9.31
C SER A 113 22.31 8.16 8.80
N GLY A 114 21.08 8.66 8.78
CA GLY A 114 20.77 10.02 8.31
C GLY A 114 20.97 10.24 6.80
N ASN A 115 21.20 9.19 6.02
CA ASN A 115 21.40 9.25 4.57
C ASN A 115 20.48 8.25 3.85
N ALA A 116 20.35 8.40 2.54
CA ALA A 116 19.63 7.52 1.63
C ALA A 116 20.51 6.46 0.95
N ASN A 117 21.82 6.45 1.20
CA ASN A 117 22.73 5.42 0.69
C ASN A 117 22.39 4.03 1.27
N LEU A 118 22.26 3.03 0.40
CA LEU A 118 22.08 1.64 0.80
C LEU A 118 23.40 1.00 1.21
N LEU A 119 23.38 0.35 2.38
CA LEU A 119 24.45 -0.53 2.83
C LEU A 119 24.35 -1.89 2.12
N PRO A 120 25.43 -2.71 2.11
CA PRO A 120 25.42 -4.02 1.45
C PRO A 120 24.24 -4.91 1.86
N GLY A 121 23.84 -4.87 3.14
CA GLY A 121 22.68 -5.60 3.63
C GLY A 121 21.34 -5.14 3.03
N GLY A 122 21.15 -3.83 2.86
CA GLY A 122 19.96 -3.30 2.20
C GLY A 122 19.93 -3.65 0.70
N GLN A 123 21.10 -3.66 0.05
CA GLN A 123 21.22 -4.09 -1.35
C GLN A 123 20.83 -5.56 -1.54
N GLU A 124 21.26 -6.44 -0.64
CA GLU A 124 20.93 -7.87 -0.62
C GLU A 124 19.43 -8.13 -0.37
N VAL A 125 18.83 -7.41 0.58
CA VAL A 125 17.39 -7.51 0.85
C VAL A 125 16.57 -7.12 -0.37
N LEU A 126 16.87 -5.96 -0.95
CA LEU A 126 16.13 -5.44 -2.10
C LEU A 126 16.37 -6.27 -3.37
N SER A 127 17.57 -6.81 -3.60
CA SER A 127 17.82 -7.69 -4.74
C SER A 127 17.06 -9.02 -4.63
N THR A 128 17.00 -9.57 -3.42
CA THR A 128 16.23 -10.79 -3.14
C THR A 128 14.73 -10.56 -3.33
N ILE A 129 14.19 -9.45 -2.80
CA ILE A 129 12.79 -9.06 -3.01
C ILE A 129 12.50 -8.85 -4.51
N ALA A 130 13.38 -8.14 -5.23
CA ALA A 130 13.23 -7.91 -6.67
C ALA A 130 13.12 -9.22 -7.45
N SER A 131 13.92 -10.24 -7.10
CA SER A 131 13.86 -11.54 -7.76
C SER A 131 12.49 -12.20 -7.66
N VAL A 132 11.83 -12.11 -6.50
CA VAL A 132 10.48 -12.66 -6.30
C VAL A 132 9.42 -11.82 -7.00
N LEU A 133 9.46 -10.49 -6.85
CA LEU A 133 8.46 -9.60 -7.43
C LEU A 133 8.49 -9.57 -8.97
N SER A 134 9.62 -9.94 -9.57
CA SER A 134 9.78 -10.02 -11.04
C SER A 134 9.03 -11.20 -11.66
N GLU A 135 8.65 -12.20 -10.87
CA GLU A 135 7.91 -13.37 -11.38
C GLU A 135 6.42 -13.12 -11.58
N PHE A 136 5.90 -12.05 -10.98
CA PHE A 136 4.49 -11.70 -11.03
C PHE A 136 4.26 -10.52 -11.98
N PRO A 137 3.07 -10.34 -12.57
CA PRO A 137 2.79 -9.20 -13.43
C PRO A 137 2.48 -7.90 -12.68
N ASN A 138 2.26 -7.98 -11.36
CA ASN A 138 1.82 -6.87 -10.52
C ASN A 138 2.74 -5.65 -10.53
N THR A 139 2.16 -4.46 -10.54
CA THR A 139 2.89 -3.21 -10.31
C THR A 139 3.23 -3.02 -8.84
N VAL A 140 4.20 -2.16 -8.58
CA VAL A 140 4.64 -1.81 -7.22
C VAL A 140 4.67 -0.31 -7.00
N THR A 141 4.22 0.06 -5.82
CA THR A 141 4.36 1.38 -5.22
C THR A 141 5.49 1.34 -4.21
N ILE A 142 6.36 2.35 -4.19
CA ILE A 142 7.46 2.46 -3.23
C ILE A 142 7.28 3.72 -2.40
N GLU A 143 7.26 3.58 -1.08
CA GLU A 143 6.97 4.68 -0.15
C GLU A 143 8.12 4.84 0.84
N GLY A 144 8.57 6.08 1.05
CA GLY A 144 9.58 6.42 2.03
C GLY A 144 8.97 7.02 3.29
N HIS A 145 9.43 6.57 4.45
CA HIS A 145 9.02 7.08 5.74
C HIS A 145 10.23 7.35 6.65
N THR A 146 10.10 8.37 7.50
CA THR A 146 11.01 8.65 8.60
C THR A 146 10.26 8.62 9.93
N ASP A 147 11.01 8.60 11.03
CA ASP A 147 10.47 8.92 12.34
C ASP A 147 10.27 10.43 12.50
N ARG A 148 9.65 10.85 13.61
CA ARG A 148 9.43 12.26 13.96
C ARG A 148 10.67 12.97 14.50
N SER A 149 11.81 12.27 14.57
CA SER A 149 13.09 12.88 14.92
C SER A 149 13.42 14.00 13.93
N LYS A 150 13.76 15.19 14.45
CA LYS A 150 14.05 16.34 13.60
C LYS A 150 15.34 16.09 12.82
N TYR A 151 15.27 16.14 11.49
CA TYR A 151 16.47 16.16 10.66
C TYR A 151 17.23 17.49 10.86
N PRO A 152 18.56 17.48 11.08
CA PRO A 152 19.32 18.67 11.45
C PRO A 152 19.55 19.68 10.31
N GLY A 153 19.15 19.36 9.07
CA GLY A 153 19.34 20.19 7.88
C GLY A 153 18.40 21.40 7.80
N ALA A 154 18.87 22.49 7.21
CA ALA A 154 18.07 23.70 6.98
C ALA A 154 17.15 23.59 5.75
N ASN A 155 17.69 23.07 4.64
CA ASN A 155 16.98 22.90 3.36
C ASN A 155 16.75 21.42 3.00
N TYR A 156 17.17 20.52 3.88
CA TYR A 156 17.01 19.08 3.73
C TYR A 156 16.33 18.59 5.00
N THR A 157 15.16 17.99 4.82
CA THR A 157 14.28 17.58 5.90
C THR A 157 13.96 16.09 5.79
N ASN A 158 13.10 15.62 6.68
CA ASN A 158 12.56 14.27 6.60
C ASN A 158 11.83 13.98 5.29
N TRP A 159 11.30 15.01 4.60
CA TRP A 159 10.66 14.85 3.29
C TRP A 159 11.64 14.41 2.22
N GLU A 160 12.77 15.10 2.10
CA GLU A 160 13.82 14.77 1.15
C GLU A 160 14.47 13.42 1.51
N LEU A 161 14.73 13.17 2.79
CA LEU A 161 15.31 11.90 3.24
C LEU A 161 14.44 10.69 2.86
N ALA A 162 13.14 10.76 3.15
CA ALA A 162 12.21 9.70 2.79
C ALA A 162 12.10 9.53 1.26
N ALA A 163 12.03 10.62 0.51
CA ALA A 163 11.96 10.58 -0.95
C ALA A 163 13.21 9.94 -1.57
N ASP A 164 14.39 10.30 -1.06
CA ASP A 164 15.67 9.77 -1.55
C ASP A 164 15.83 8.29 -1.19
N ARG A 165 15.42 7.87 0.01
CA ARG A 165 15.43 6.45 0.41
C ARG A 165 14.51 5.61 -0.46
N ALA A 166 13.30 6.10 -0.73
CA ALA A 166 12.36 5.42 -1.63
C ALA A 166 12.93 5.32 -3.06
N ASN A 167 13.56 6.38 -3.56
CA ASN A 167 14.22 6.36 -4.87
C ASN A 167 15.46 5.47 -4.91
N MET A 168 16.22 5.38 -3.82
CA MET A 168 17.35 4.46 -3.73
C MET A 168 16.87 3.01 -3.79
N ALA A 169 15.81 2.67 -3.04
CA ALA A 169 15.18 1.36 -3.13
C ALA A 169 14.68 1.07 -4.56
N ARG A 170 14.01 2.02 -5.19
CA ARG A 170 13.58 1.93 -6.61
C ARG A 170 14.75 1.59 -7.54
N ARG A 171 15.86 2.32 -7.44
CA ARG A 171 17.06 2.11 -8.27
C ARG A 171 17.63 0.72 -8.04
N GLN A 172 17.72 0.28 -6.79
CA GLN A 172 18.23 -1.04 -6.43
C GLN A 172 17.34 -2.18 -6.97
N LEU A 173 16.01 -2.05 -6.89
CA LEU A 173 15.09 -3.03 -7.47
C LEU A 173 15.33 -3.19 -8.98
N VAL A 174 15.42 -2.06 -9.70
CA VAL A 174 15.67 -2.06 -11.16
C VAL A 174 17.04 -2.64 -11.50
N GLN A 175 18.08 -2.26 -10.75
CA GLN A 175 19.42 -2.82 -10.92
C GLN A 175 19.46 -4.33 -10.69
N SER A 176 18.55 -4.84 -9.86
CA SER A 176 18.41 -6.26 -9.55
C SER A 176 17.48 -7.02 -10.52
N GLY A 177 17.06 -6.37 -11.62
CA GLY A 177 16.28 -6.99 -12.69
C GLY A 177 14.77 -6.77 -12.62
N PHE A 178 14.26 -6.00 -11.66
CA PHE A 178 12.84 -5.64 -11.64
C PHE A 178 12.51 -4.68 -12.79
N ASP A 179 11.47 -4.96 -13.56
CA ASP A 179 11.08 -4.11 -14.68
C ASP A 179 10.65 -2.72 -14.17
N SER A 180 11.35 -1.69 -14.64
CA SER A 180 11.06 -0.29 -14.32
C SER A 180 9.65 0.15 -14.72
N SER A 181 9.05 -0.48 -15.76
CA SER A 181 7.69 -0.18 -16.20
C SER A 181 6.63 -0.61 -15.18
N LYS A 182 6.97 -1.53 -14.29
CA LYS A 182 6.09 -2.03 -13.22
C LYS A 182 6.14 -1.18 -11.96
N ILE A 183 6.92 -0.10 -11.92
CA ILE A 183 6.93 0.83 -10.80
C ILE A 183 5.90 1.91 -11.08
N SER A 184 4.77 1.87 -10.37
CA SER A 184 3.65 2.78 -10.62
C SER A 184 3.87 4.17 -10.01
N LYS A 185 4.39 4.22 -8.77
CA LYS A 185 4.69 5.48 -8.07
C LYS A 185 5.81 5.32 -7.05
N VAL A 186 6.50 6.44 -6.80
CA VAL A 186 7.41 6.62 -5.66
C VAL A 186 6.90 7.80 -4.84
N THR A 187 6.65 7.57 -3.56
CA THR A 187 6.03 8.56 -2.66
C THR A 187 6.90 8.78 -1.43
N SER A 188 6.91 10.01 -0.92
CA SER A 188 7.47 10.34 0.39
C SER A 188 6.33 10.71 1.32
N TYR A 189 6.34 10.15 2.52
CA TYR A 189 5.43 10.55 3.60
C TYR A 189 6.16 11.23 4.76
N ALA A 190 7.49 11.35 4.72
CA ALA A 190 8.29 11.83 5.84
C ALA A 190 7.83 11.16 7.16
N ASP A 191 7.51 11.95 8.18
CA ASP A 191 6.99 11.53 9.48
C ASP A 191 5.46 11.64 9.60
N ALA A 192 4.75 11.87 8.50
CA ALA A 192 3.30 12.10 8.50
C ALA A 192 2.48 10.82 8.74
N VAL A 193 3.05 9.65 8.43
CA VAL A 193 2.39 8.33 8.54
C VAL A 193 3.24 7.38 9.38
N PRO A 194 3.31 7.58 10.71
CA PRO A 194 4.01 6.67 11.61
C PRO A 194 3.24 5.35 11.76
N LEU A 195 3.97 4.29 12.13
CA LEU A 195 3.36 3.06 12.61
C LEU A 195 2.59 3.33 13.91
N LYS A 196 1.68 2.42 14.28
CA LYS A 196 0.96 2.52 15.56
C LYS A 196 1.97 2.43 16.70
N GLY A 197 1.90 3.38 17.64
CA GLY A 197 2.77 3.42 18.81
C GLY A 197 3.51 4.76 18.91
N ASP A 198 4.79 4.70 19.25
CA ASP A 198 5.63 5.89 19.40
C ASP A 198 6.07 6.42 18.02
N PRO A 199 5.74 7.67 17.65
CA PRO A 199 6.17 8.28 16.38
C PRO A 199 7.69 8.56 16.31
N TYR A 200 8.42 8.47 17.42
CA TYR A 200 9.88 8.59 17.46
C TYR A 200 10.60 7.24 17.38
N ASP A 201 9.86 6.13 17.31
CA ASP A 201 10.46 4.80 17.22
C ASP A 201 11.27 4.67 15.91
N PRO A 202 12.53 4.17 15.96
CA PRO A 202 13.36 3.89 14.80
C PRO A 202 12.70 3.06 13.70
N SER A 203 11.77 2.18 14.04
CA SER A 203 11.00 1.37 13.07
C SER A 203 10.13 2.22 12.14
N ASN A 204 9.83 3.47 12.49
CA ASN A 204 9.16 4.41 11.58
C ASN A 204 10.06 4.83 10.41
N ARG A 205 11.39 4.75 10.55
CA ARG A 205 12.34 4.90 9.44
C ARG A 205 12.31 3.61 8.63
N ARG A 206 11.55 3.62 7.54
CA ARG A 206 11.30 2.43 6.73
C ARG A 206 11.04 2.80 5.28
N VAL A 207 11.25 1.82 4.42
CA VAL A 207 10.77 1.84 3.03
C VAL A 207 9.66 0.82 2.92
N SER A 208 8.49 1.26 2.46
CA SER A 208 7.35 0.39 2.17
C SER A 208 7.33 0.06 0.67
N ILE A 209 7.08 -1.19 0.33
CA ILE A 209 6.83 -1.64 -1.03
C ILE A 209 5.44 -2.28 -1.04
N LEU A 210 4.50 -1.66 -1.74
CA LEU A 210 3.16 -2.18 -1.93
C LEU A 210 3.06 -2.83 -3.30
N VAL A 211 2.82 -4.13 -3.33
CA VAL A 211 2.46 -4.89 -4.53
C VAL A 211 0.98 -4.71 -4.77
N GLU A 212 0.63 -4.06 -5.89
CA GLU A 212 -0.73 -3.67 -6.22
C GLU A 212 -1.50 -4.82 -6.90
N PRO A 213 -2.84 -4.79 -6.90
CA PRO A 213 -3.63 -5.76 -7.66
C PRO A 213 -3.39 -5.58 -9.17
N ASP A 214 -3.37 -6.70 -9.89
CA ASP A 214 -3.39 -6.69 -11.37
C ASP A 214 -4.68 -6.07 -11.91
#